data_AF-A0A5N5JJI2-F1
#
_entry.id   AF-A0A5N5JJI2-F1
#
_cell.length_a   1.000
_cell.length_b   1.000
_cell.length_c   1.000
_cell.angle_alpha   90.00
_cell.angle_beta   90.00
_cell.angle_gamma   90.00
#
_symmetry.space_group_name_H-M   'P 1'
#
loop_
_entity.id
_entity.type
_entity.pdbx_description
1 polymer ?
#
loop_
_entity_poly.entity_id
_entity_poly.type
_entity_poly.pdbx_seq_one_letter_code
_entity_poly.pdbx_strand_id
1 'polypeptide(L)'
;MLLNLIAYETCCHASGELWVTSYACFLDSLIQDVEDVKVLQSEGVLNIFVREQEVADLFNQMSRNLVPNPYAYSYVKRRIELDRKSIIKKWASEGRTSGGRGNHPSSSSRGSWWQT
;
A
#
# COMPACT_ATOMS: atom_id res chain seq x y z
N MET A 1 -18.54 6.92 -5.28
CA MET A 1 -18.71 5.93 -6.37
C MET A 1 -17.98 4.62 -6.08
N LEU A 2 -16.70 4.63 -5.67
CA LEU A 2 -15.93 3.42 -5.34
C LEU A 2 -16.65 2.47 -4.37
N LEU A 3 -17.18 2.98 -3.25
CA LEU A 3 -17.92 2.19 -2.26
C LEU A 3 -19.14 1.47 -2.86
N ASN A 4 -19.83 2.07 -3.83
CA ASN A 4 -20.99 1.46 -4.46
C ASN A 4 -20.59 0.27 -5.34
N LEU A 5 -19.43 0.36 -6.01
CA LEU A 5 -18.89 -0.74 -6.81
C LEU A 5 -18.41 -1.90 -5.93
N ILE A 6 -17.77 -1.59 -4.80
CA ILE A 6 -17.36 -2.60 -3.80
C ILE A 6 -18.60 -3.28 -3.21
N ALA A 7 -19.63 -2.51 -2.83
CA ALA A 7 -20.87 -3.08 -2.31
C ALA A 7 -21.57 -3.99 -3.33
N TYR A 8 -21.59 -3.61 -4.61
CA TYR A 8 -22.11 -4.45 -5.68
C TYR A 8 -21.31 -5.76 -5.83
N GLU A 9 -19.98 -5.68 -5.87
CA GLU A 9 -19.10 -6.83 -6.04
C GLU A 9 -19.18 -7.82 -4.85
N THR A 10 -19.24 -7.30 -3.63
CA THR A 10 -19.31 -8.09 -2.39
C THR A 10 -20.71 -8.64 -2.09
N CYS A 11 -21.77 -7.90 -2.40
CA CYS A 11 -23.16 -8.31 -2.12
C CYS A 11 -23.65 -9.37 -3.11
N CYS A 12 -23.35 -9.23 -4.40
CA CYS A 12 -23.79 -10.18 -5.43
C CYS A 12 -22.95 -11.46 -5.48
N HIS A 13 -21.91 -11.59 -4.63
CA HIS A 13 -20.94 -12.69 -4.60
C HIS A 13 -20.60 -13.17 -6.02
N ALA A 14 -20.16 -12.24 -6.86
CA ALA A 14 -19.91 -12.48 -8.27
C ALA A 14 -18.71 -13.42 -8.45
N SER A 15 -18.98 -14.73 -8.42
CA SER A 15 -18.28 -15.86 -9.05
C SER A 15 -16.75 -15.80 -9.32
N GLY A 16 -15.95 -15.05 -8.56
CA GLY A 16 -14.49 -15.23 -8.48
C GLY A 16 -13.61 -14.01 -8.75
N GLU A 17 -14.16 -12.89 -9.21
CA GLU A 17 -13.34 -11.77 -9.68
C GLU A 17 -13.58 -10.49 -8.86
N LEU A 18 -13.01 -10.49 -7.65
CA LEU A 18 -13.00 -9.34 -6.71
C LEU A 18 -12.03 -8.23 -7.15
N TRP A 19 -12.06 -7.81 -8.42
CA TRP A 19 -11.08 -6.87 -8.95
C TRP A 19 -11.17 -5.50 -8.28
N VAL A 20 -12.39 -4.98 -8.06
CA VAL A 20 -12.60 -3.65 -7.48
C VAL A 20 -12.22 -3.67 -6.00
N THR A 21 -12.66 -4.69 -5.27
CA THR A 21 -12.31 -4.89 -3.85
C THR A 21 -10.80 -5.07 -3.71
N SER A 22 -10.17 -5.91 -4.53
CA SER A 22 -8.72 -6.11 -4.51
C SER A 22 -7.93 -4.85 -4.86
N TYR A 23 -8.44 -4.03 -5.78
CA TYR A 23 -7.83 -2.76 -6.10
C TYR A 23 -7.96 -1.77 -4.93
N ALA A 24 -9.13 -1.69 -4.29
CA ALA A 24 -9.34 -0.84 -3.12
C ALA A 24 -8.43 -1.24 -1.95
N CYS A 25 -8.31 -2.55 -1.66
CA CYS A 25 -7.38 -3.06 -0.65
C CYS A 25 -5.91 -2.82 -1.03
N PHE A 26 -5.57 -2.84 -2.33
CA PHE A 26 -4.23 -2.50 -2.78
C PHE A 26 -3.92 -1.01 -2.57
N LEU A 27 -4.84 -0.11 -2.92
CA LEU A 27 -4.68 1.32 -2.66
C LEU A 27 -4.59 1.63 -1.16
N ASP A 28 -5.39 0.98 -0.33
CA ASP A 28 -5.28 1.09 1.14
C ASP A 28 -3.87 0.72 1.64
N SER A 29 -3.26 -0.34 1.08
CA SER A 29 -1.90 -0.72 1.45
C SER A 29 -0.83 0.31 1.06
N LEU A 30 -1.15 1.24 0.15
CA LEU A 30 -0.27 2.33 -0.29
C LEU A 30 -0.55 3.65 0.42
N ILE A 31 -1.78 3.88 0.89
CA ILE A 31 -2.23 5.17 1.46
C ILE A 31 -2.27 5.05 2.99
N GLN A 32 -1.26 5.57 3.67
CA GLN A 32 -1.26 5.71 5.13
C GLN A 32 -1.70 7.11 5.54
N ASP A 33 -1.26 8.12 4.81
CA ASP A 33 -1.56 9.52 5.08
C ASP A 33 -1.88 10.34 3.82
N VAL A 34 -2.05 11.65 4.01
CA VAL A 34 -2.40 12.60 2.94
C VAL A 34 -1.27 12.78 1.92
N GLU A 35 -0.02 12.65 2.34
CA GLU A 35 1.12 12.80 1.44
C GLU A 35 1.20 11.63 0.45
N ASP A 36 0.85 10.42 0.89
CA ASP A 36 0.71 9.27 -0.01
C ASP A 36 -0.34 9.54 -1.10
N VAL A 37 -1.48 10.13 -0.74
CA VAL A 37 -2.55 10.48 -1.70
C VAL A 37 -2.04 11.49 -2.74
N LYS A 38 -1.30 12.52 -2.31
CA LYS A 38 -0.73 13.53 -3.20
C LYS A 38 0.27 12.93 -4.18
N VAL A 39 1.16 12.06 -3.71
CA VAL A 39 2.13 11.38 -4.57
C VAL A 39 1.40 10.53 -5.61
N LEU A 40 0.47 9.68 -5.17
CA LEU A 40 -0.29 8.82 -6.08
C LEU A 40 -1.13 9.60 -7.09
N GLN A 41 -1.65 10.77 -6.72
CA GLN A 41 -2.37 11.65 -7.64
C GLN A 41 -1.43 12.33 -8.65
N SER A 42 -0.27 12.81 -8.18
CA SER A 42 0.72 13.45 -9.05
C SER A 42 1.31 12.51 -10.11
N GLU A 43 1.44 11.22 -9.75
CA GLU A 43 1.89 10.15 -10.64
C GLU A 43 0.75 9.55 -11.49
N GLY A 44 -0.48 10.07 -11.37
CA GLY A 44 -1.64 9.63 -12.15
C GLY A 44 -2.20 8.26 -11.77
N VAL A 45 -1.79 7.69 -10.64
CA VAL A 45 -2.31 6.42 -10.10
C VAL A 45 -3.71 6.62 -9.51
N LEU A 46 -3.95 7.77 -8.87
CA LEU A 46 -5.24 8.18 -8.37
C LEU A 46 -5.80 9.34 -9.22
N ASN A 47 -7.03 9.18 -9.72
CA ASN A 47 -7.75 10.24 -10.39
C ASN A 47 -9.09 10.49 -9.69
N ILE A 48 -9.06 11.31 -8.64
CA ILE A 48 -10.16 11.56 -7.73
C ILE A 48 -10.31 13.07 -7.51
N PHE A 49 -11.55 13.53 -7.52
CA PHE A 49 -11.94 14.94 -7.29
C PHE A 49 -12.27 15.25 -5.83
N VAL A 50 -11.96 14.31 -4.93
CA VAL A 50 -12.25 14.37 -3.49
C VAL A 50 -11.05 14.98 -2.78
N ARG A 51 -11.26 15.66 -1.64
CA ARG A 51 -10.17 16.22 -0.83
C ARG A 51 -9.23 15.12 -0.36
N GLU A 52 -7.92 15.34 -0.44
CA GLU A 52 -6.90 14.33 -0.12
C GLU A 52 -7.07 13.73 1.28
N GLN A 53 -7.43 14.56 2.28
CA GLN A 53 -7.73 14.11 3.63
C GLN A 53 -8.92 13.14 3.70
N GLU A 54 -10.01 13.44 2.98
CA GLU A 54 -11.18 12.56 2.94
C GLU A 54 -10.86 11.23 2.26
N VAL A 55 -9.93 11.24 1.30
CA VAL A 55 -9.44 10.02 0.64
C VAL A 55 -8.62 9.17 1.61
N ALA A 56 -7.65 9.78 2.31
CA ALA A 56 -6.83 9.08 3.30
C ALA A 56 -7.71 8.48 4.42
N ASP A 57 -8.65 9.26 4.94
CA ASP A 57 -9.58 8.80 5.98
C ASP A 57 -10.49 7.66 5.48
N LEU A 58 -10.97 7.76 4.25
CA LEU A 58 -11.82 6.75 3.62
C LEU A 58 -11.08 5.40 3.51
N PHE A 59 -9.86 5.40 2.96
CA PHE A 59 -9.11 4.15 2.76
C PHE A 59 -8.73 3.52 4.12
N ASN A 60 -8.15 4.32 5.03
CA ASN A 60 -7.78 3.86 6.39
C ASN A 60 -8.94 3.24 7.19
N GLN A 61 -10.19 3.59 6.88
CA GLN A 61 -11.39 3.01 7.52
C GLN A 61 -11.95 1.80 6.75
N MET A 62 -11.74 1.73 5.44
CA MET A 62 -12.37 0.76 4.55
C MET A 62 -11.76 -0.64 4.64
N SER A 63 -10.45 -0.76 4.84
CA SER A 63 -9.76 -2.06 4.72
C SER A 63 -10.07 -3.07 5.80
N ARG A 64 -10.60 -2.65 6.95
CA ARG A 64 -10.92 -3.55 8.06
C ARG A 64 -12.00 -4.59 7.73
N ASN A 65 -12.83 -4.33 6.73
CA ASN A 65 -14.01 -5.13 6.43
C ASN A 65 -13.98 -5.81 5.05
N LEU A 66 -12.89 -5.66 4.29
CA LEU A 66 -12.78 -6.18 2.93
C LEU A 66 -11.76 -7.32 2.85
N VAL A 67 -12.15 -8.42 2.20
CA VAL A 67 -11.26 -9.55 1.91
C VAL A 67 -10.95 -9.54 0.41
N PRO A 68 -9.72 -9.18 -0.01
CA PRO A 68 -9.38 -9.14 -1.42
C PRO A 68 -9.12 -10.55 -1.98
N ASN A 69 -9.19 -10.69 -3.31
CA ASN A 69 -8.58 -11.82 -3.99
C ASN A 69 -7.05 -11.79 -3.76
N PRO A 70 -6.44 -12.84 -3.18
CA PRO A 70 -5.02 -12.87 -2.82
C PRO A 70 -4.07 -12.86 -4.03
N TYR A 71 -4.55 -13.24 -5.21
CA TYR A 71 -3.76 -13.27 -6.45
C TYR A 71 -3.82 -11.95 -7.21
N ALA A 72 -4.84 -11.13 -6.96
CA ALA A 72 -5.02 -9.86 -7.64
C ALA A 72 -3.85 -8.90 -7.36
N TYR A 73 -3.32 -8.30 -8.42
CA TYR A 73 -2.18 -7.38 -8.40
C TYR A 73 -0.91 -7.94 -7.73
N SER A 74 -0.81 -9.26 -7.51
CA SER A 74 0.32 -9.89 -6.82
C SER A 74 1.66 -9.65 -7.51
N TYR A 75 1.67 -9.57 -8.85
CA TYR A 75 2.85 -9.20 -9.63
C TYR A 75 3.31 -7.76 -9.35
N VAL A 76 2.38 -6.81 -9.33
CA VAL A 76 2.67 -5.39 -9.05
C VAL A 76 3.16 -5.21 -7.62
N LYS A 77 2.45 -5.80 -6.64
CA LYS A 77 2.87 -5.83 -5.23
C LYS A 77 4.29 -6.38 -5.07
N ARG A 78 4.60 -7.49 -5.75
CA ARG A 78 5.94 -8.09 -5.72
C ARG A 78 7.00 -7.17 -6.29
N ARG A 79 6.72 -6.50 -7.41
CA ARG A 79 7.68 -5.56 -8.03
C ARG A 79 7.98 -4.37 -7.12
N ILE A 80 6.94 -3.73 -6.58
CA ILE A 80 7.10 -2.62 -5.63
C ILE A 80 7.96 -3.05 -4.43
N GLU A 81 7.70 -4.23 -3.87
CA GLU A 81 8.48 -4.76 -2.74
C GLU A 81 9.95 -5.06 -3.11
N LEU A 82 10.21 -5.55 -4.32
CA LEU A 82 11.57 -5.78 -4.82
C LEU A 82 12.32 -4.45 -5.02
N ASP A 83 11.66 -3.46 -5.60
CA ASP A 83 12.23 -2.13 -5.82
C ASP A 83 12.53 -1.44 -4.48
N ARG A 84 11.61 -1.52 -3.52
CA ARG A 84 11.83 -1.06 -2.14
C ARG A 84 13.06 -1.73 -1.51
N LYS A 85 13.18 -3.05 -1.59
CA LYS A 85 14.33 -3.80 -1.05
C LYS A 85 15.64 -3.42 -1.73
N SER A 86 15.61 -3.20 -3.04
CA SER A 86 16.76 -2.73 -3.82
C SER A 86 17.25 -1.37 -3.33
N ILE A 87 16.34 -0.40 -3.15
CA ILE A 87 16.65 0.94 -2.64
C ILE A 87 17.25 0.87 -1.24
N ILE A 88 16.66 0.09 -0.33
CA ILE A 88 17.16 -0.08 1.04
C ILE A 88 18.57 -0.70 1.03
N LYS A 89 18.82 -1.71 0.19
CA LYS A 89 20.15 -2.33 0.06
C LYS A 89 21.19 -1.33 -0.44
N LYS A 90 20.83 -0.50 -1.42
CA LYS A 90 21.70 0.57 -1.93
C LYS A 90 22.10 1.52 -0.81
N TRP A 91 21.13 2.05 -0.07
CA TRP A 91 21.42 2.96 1.07
C TRP A 91 22.22 2.29 2.19
N ALA A 92 21.97 1.01 2.47
CA ALA A 92 22.75 0.26 3.46
C ALA A 92 24.22 0.01 3.04
N SER A 93 24.53 0.08 1.75
CA SER A 93 25.91 0.01 1.23
C SER A 93 26.60 1.37 1.22
N GLU A 94 25.87 2.44 0.89
CA GLU A 94 26.35 3.83 0.92
C GLU A 94 26.58 4.32 2.37
N GLY A 95 25.73 3.92 3.31
CA GLY A 95 25.92 4.17 4.75
C GLY A 95 27.14 3.44 5.34
N ARG A 96 27.53 2.30 4.77
CA ARG A 96 28.72 1.55 5.20
C ARG A 96 30.03 2.13 4.66
N THR A 97 29.99 2.79 3.51
CA THR A 97 31.14 3.46 2.91
C THR A 97 31.37 4.86 3.49
N SER A 98 30.32 5.49 4.03
CA SER A 98 30.39 6.77 4.77
C SER A 98 30.62 6.60 6.29
N GLY A 99 30.36 5.41 6.83
CA GLY A 99 30.49 5.07 8.27
C GLY A 99 31.92 4.75 8.74
N GLY A 100 32.88 5.61 8.43
CA GLY A 100 34.22 5.63 9.01
C GLY A 100 34.38 6.68 10.12
N ARG A 101 33.40 6.83 11.01
CA ARG A 101 33.54 7.45 12.35
C ARG A 101 32.24 7.24 13.15
N GLY A 102 32.38 6.59 14.30
CA GLY A 102 31.32 5.87 15.01
C GLY A 102 30.19 6.70 15.62
N ASN A 103 29.05 6.05 15.84
CA ASN A 103 28.61 5.61 17.17
C ASN A 103 27.35 4.75 17.03
N HIS A 104 27.31 3.63 17.76
CA HIS A 104 26.11 2.81 17.97
C HIS A 104 25.13 3.56 18.91
N PRO A 105 23.80 3.36 18.78
CA PRO A 105 23.19 2.44 19.74
C PRO A 105 22.00 1.59 19.23
N SER A 106 21.90 0.39 19.83
CA SER A 106 20.73 -0.42 20.22
C SER A 106 19.45 -0.54 19.36
N SER A 107 19.28 -1.74 18.79
CA SER A 107 18.09 -2.64 18.77
C SER A 107 16.66 -2.08 18.83
N SER A 108 15.83 -2.46 17.85
CA SER A 108 14.46 -2.93 18.10
C SER A 108 13.93 -3.79 16.95
N SER A 109 13.66 -5.07 17.25
CA SER A 109 12.95 -6.01 16.38
C SER A 109 11.47 -5.64 16.26
N ARG A 110 10.93 -5.62 15.03
CA ARG A 110 9.50 -5.76 14.70
C ARG A 110 9.46 -6.14 13.22
N GLY A 111 9.14 -7.36 12.81
CA GLY A 111 7.90 -8.10 13.06
C GLY A 111 7.19 -8.18 11.71
N SER A 112 7.15 -9.38 11.10
CA SER A 112 6.60 -9.63 9.76
C SER A 112 5.06 -9.56 9.80
N TRP A 113 4.48 -8.54 9.19
CA TRP A 113 3.03 -8.39 9.08
C TRP A 113 2.61 -8.46 7.61
N TRP A 114 2.33 -9.68 7.13
CA TRP A 114 1.43 -9.93 6.01
C TRP A 114 0.75 -11.28 6.26
N GLN A 115 -0.35 -11.24 7.01
CA GLN A 115 -1.30 -12.33 7.20
C GLN A 115 -2.55 -11.73 7.85
N THR A 116 -3.46 -11.23 7.03
CA THR A 116 -4.91 -11.42 7.11
C THR A 116 -5.53 -10.88 5.84
#